data_AF-A0AAE7M455-F1
#
_entry.id   AF-A0AAE7M455-F1
#
_cell.length_a   1.000
_cell.length_b   1.000
_cell.length_c   1.000
_cell.angle_alpha   90.00
_cell.angle_beta   90.00
_cell.angle_gamma   90.00
#
_symmetry.space_group_name_H-M   'P 1'
#
loop_
_entity.id
_entity.type
_entity.pdbx_description
1 polymer ?
#
loop_
_entity_poly.entity_id
_entity_poly.type
_entity_poly.pdbx_seq_one_letter_code
_entity_poly.pdbx_strand_id
1 'polypeptide(L)' 'MASRRSSSHSSHNQRQCLDRCWSQECDIDPLILRARLLRHQGLQSQARAVEQEVRPLF' A
#
# COMPACT_ATOMS: atom_id res chain seq x y z
N MET A 1 -21.66 -3.05 0.38
CA MET A 1 -20.92 -4.26 -0.04
C MET A 1 -19.43 -3.97 0.08
N ALA A 2 -18.74 -4.57 1.05
CA ALA A 2 -17.28 -4.55 1.14
C ALA A 2 -16.82 -5.98 1.48
N SER A 3 -16.42 -6.74 0.45
CA SER A 3 -15.93 -8.10 0.63
C SER A 3 -14.63 -8.09 1.42
N ARG A 4 -14.68 -8.58 2.66
CA ARG A 4 -13.49 -8.96 3.42
C ARG A 4 -12.86 -10.15 2.72
N ARG A 5 -11.84 -9.90 1.89
CA ARG A 5 -11.02 -10.96 1.31
C ARG A 5 -10.19 -11.58 2.43
N SER A 6 -10.53 -12.82 2.76
CA SER A 6 -9.83 -13.69 3.69
C SER A 6 -8.37 -13.83 3.28
N SER A 7 -7.50 -13.14 3.99
CA SER A 7 -6.05 -13.12 3.83
C SER A 7 -5.44 -14.31 4.58
N SER A 8 -5.24 -15.43 3.89
CA SER A 8 -4.44 -16.55 4.45
C SER A 8 -3.43 -17.17 3.47
N HIS A 9 -3.40 -16.78 2.20
CA HIS A 9 -2.43 -17.29 1.20
C HIS A 9 -1.73 -16.18 0.39
N SER A 10 -1.90 -14.91 0.77
CA SER A 10 -1.60 -13.76 -0.09
C SER A 10 -0.17 -13.21 0.04
N SER A 11 0.61 -13.53 1.07
CA SER A 11 1.86 -12.81 1.35
C SER A 11 3.00 -13.12 0.35
N HIS A 12 3.14 -14.34 -0.14
CA HIS A 12 4.17 -14.67 -1.14
C HIS A 12 3.83 -14.11 -2.53
N ASN A 13 2.60 -14.32 -3.01
CA ASN A 13 2.17 -13.78 -4.31
C ASN A 13 2.14 -12.25 -4.33
N GLN A 14 1.81 -11.61 -3.21
CA GLN A 14 1.78 -10.15 -3.14
C GLN A 14 3.19 -9.55 -3.13
N ARG A 15 4.16 -10.18 -2.46
CA ARG A 15 5.58 -9.81 -2.56
C ARG A 15 6.10 -9.98 -3.98
N GLN A 16 5.80 -11.11 -4.63
CA GLN A 16 6.25 -11.37 -5.99
C GLN A 16 5.66 -10.38 -7.02
N CYS A 17 4.39 -9.97 -6.84
CA CYS A 17 3.80 -8.90 -7.65
C CYS A 17 4.44 -7.54 -7.39
N LEU A 18 4.78 -7.22 -6.13
CA LEU A 18 5.49 -5.98 -5.79
C LEU A 18 6.91 -5.98 -6.35
N ASP A 19 7.65 -7.08 -6.25
CA ASP A 19 8.99 -7.22 -6.83
C ASP A 19 8.95 -7.09 -8.35
N ARG A 20 7.93 -7.66 -9.01
CA ARG A 20 7.71 -7.48 -10.45
C ARG A 20 7.40 -6.03 -10.80
N CYS A 21 6.50 -5.38 -10.06
CA CYS A 21 6.24 -3.94 -10.23
C CYS A 21 7.52 -3.11 -10.03
N TRP A 22 8.31 -3.43 -9.00
CA TRP A 22 9.57 -2.75 -8.70
C TRP A 22 10.58 -2.91 -9.84
N SER A 23 10.69 -4.11 -10.42
CA SER A 23 11.54 -4.37 -11.60
C SER A 23 11.04 -3.73 -12.89
N GLN A 24 9.77 -3.32 -12.94
CA GLN A 24 9.13 -2.68 -14.09
C GLN A 24 9.20 -1.15 -14.03
N GLU A 25 10.09 -0.57 -13.23
CA GLU A 25 10.20 0.89 -13.05
C GLU A 25 8.84 1.50 -12.69
N CYS A 26 8.09 0.82 -11.81
CA CYS A 26 6.89 1.43 -11.26
C CYS A 26 7.32 2.63 -10.41
N ASP A 27 7.17 3.84 -10.96
CA ASP A 27 7.29 5.14 -10.28
C ASP A 27 6.16 5.33 -9.25
N ILE A 28 5.94 4.33 -8.40
CA ILE A 28 5.04 4.45 -7.27
C ILE A 28 5.80 5.23 -6.20
N ASP A 29 5.23 6.37 -5.84
CA ASP A 29 5.75 7.22 -4.78
C ASP A 29 6.01 6.39 -3.49
N PRO A 30 7.22 6.45 -2.91
CA PRO A 30 7.55 5.81 -1.63
C PRO A 30 6.54 6.12 -0.50
N LEU A 31 5.92 7.31 -0.51
CA LEU A 31 4.88 7.70 0.46
C LEU A 31 3.59 6.91 0.26
N ILE A 32 3.21 6.59 -0.97
CA ILE A 32 2.07 5.72 -1.25
C ILE A 32 2.34 4.30 -0.73
N LEU A 33 3.54 3.77 -0.93
CA LEU A 33 3.94 2.47 -0.37
C LEU A 33 3.92 2.47 1.15
N ARG A 34 4.45 3.54 1.77
CA ARG A 34 4.46 3.72 3.23
C ARG A 34 3.04 3.78 3.81
N ALA A 35 2.14 4.55 3.20
CA ALA A 35 0.76 4.62 3.63
C ALA A 35 0.07 3.24 3.62
N ARG A 36 0.29 2.45 2.54
CA ARG A 36 -0.23 1.08 2.43
C ARG A 36 0.32 0.16 3.51
N LEU A 37 1.62 0.23 3.81
CA LEU A 37 2.24 -0.55 4.88
C LEU A 37 1.63 -0.21 6.24
N LEU A 38 1.47 1.08 6.56
CA LEU A 38 0.86 1.54 7.82
C LEU A 38 -0.60 1.08 7.96
N ARG A 39 -1.39 1.13 6.87
CA ARG A 39 -2.75 0.57 6.83
C ARG A 39 -2.75 -0.92 7.18
N HIS A 40 -1.83 -1.70 6.57
CA HIS A 40 -1.73 -3.14 6.79
C HIS A 40 -1.34 -3.48 8.23
N GLN A 41 -0.53 -2.63 8.88
CA GLN A 41 -0.16 -2.76 10.30
C GLN A 41 -1.25 -2.27 11.27
N GLY A 42 -2.38 -1.74 10.77
CA GLY A 42 -3.45 -1.19 11.59
C GLY A 42 -3.18 0.23 12.12
N LEU A 43 -2.09 0.88 11.71
CA LEU A 43 -1.67 2.21 12.15
C LEU A 43 -2.42 3.31 11.38
N GLN A 44 -3.74 3.39 11.58
CA GLN A 44 -4.64 4.25 10.79
C GLN A 44 -4.30 5.74 10.85
N SER A 45 -3.95 6.27 12.04
CA SER A 45 -3.65 7.70 12.20
C SER A 45 -2.39 8.10 11.44
N GLN A 46 -1.35 7.27 11.47
CA GLN A 46 -0.10 7.51 10.77
C GLN A 46 -0.29 7.36 9.26
N ALA A 47 -1.06 6.35 8.83
CA ALA A 47 -1.40 6.19 7.42
C ALA A 47 -2.12 7.43 6.86
N ARG A 48 -3.09 7.97 7.60
CA ARG A 48 -3.81 9.18 7.18
C ARG A 48 -2.92 10.40 7.08
N ALA A 49 -1.97 10.58 7.99
CA ALA A 49 -1.02 11.69 7.93
C ALA A 49 -0.19 11.61 6.62
N VAL A 50 0.37 10.44 6.31
CA VAL A 50 1.11 10.23 5.05
C VAL A 50 0.21 10.42 3.83
N GLU A 51 -1.03 9.93 3.85
CA GLU A 51 -2.00 10.13 2.76
C GLU A 51 -2.32 11.61 2.51
N GLN A 52 -2.25 12.47 3.54
CA GLN A 52 -2.44 13.91 3.39
C GLN A 52 -1.23 14.60 2.71
N GLU A 53 -0.02 14.09 2.90
CA GLU A 53 1.19 14.64 2.24
C GLU A 53 1.18 14.43 0.73
N VAL A 54 0.71 13.27 0.27
CA VAL A 54 0.56 12.95 -1.17
C VAL A 54 -0.79 13.38 -1.73
N ARG A 55 -1.62 14.10 -0.96
CA ARG A 55 -2.92 14.54 -1.44
C ARG A 55 -2.75 15.62 -2.50
N PRO A 56 -3.38 15.49 -3.68
CA PRO A 56 -3.34 16.53 -4.69
C PRO A 56 -4.06 17.81 -4.21
N LEU A 57 -3.55 18.98 -4.59
CA LEU A 57 -4.04 20.29 -4.16
C LEU A 57 -5.19 20.86 -5.01
N PHE A 58 -5.75 20.07 -5.93
CA PHE A 58 -6.73 20.51 -6.91
C PHE A 58 -8.15 20.64 -6.34
#